data_AF-A0A8X6LD35-F1
#
_entry.id   AF-A0A8X6LD35-F1
#
_cell.length_a   1.000
_cell.length_b   1.000
_cell.length_c   1.000
_cell.angle_alpha   90.00
_cell.angle_beta   90.00
_cell.angle_gamma   90.00
#
_symmetry.space_group_name_H-M   'P 1'
#
loop_
_entity.id
_entity.type
_entity.pdbx_description
1 polymer ?
#
loop_
_entity_poly.entity_id
_entity_poly.type
_entity_poly.pdbx_seq_one_letter_code
_entity_poly.pdbx_strand_id
1 'polypeptide(L)'
;LDQVDEVVLNKRIKYRQQLITDIRKRFRSEYLRLLIQRNENKKQERDIKLGEVVLIGSDNVKCNDWLLGVVIKLLPGKDGINRLVRLRKAKGELLRPVQRIFPLEISKETFRDDVLKIKSGRTVKKPQKLDL
;
A
#
# COMPACT_ATOMS: atom_id res chain seq x y z
N LEU A 1 29.84 -4.12 -33.59
CA LEU A 1 28.62 -4.86 -33.25
C LEU A 1 28.08 -4.43 -31.88
N ASP A 2 28.95 -4.29 -30.88
CA ASP A 2 28.60 -3.96 -29.49
C ASP A 2 27.73 -2.70 -29.28
N GLN A 3 27.90 -1.64 -30.09
CA GLN A 3 27.11 -0.40 -29.96
C GLN A 3 25.65 -0.56 -30.42
N VAL A 4 25.38 -1.46 -31.37
CA VAL A 4 24.00 -1.73 -31.83
C VAL A 4 23.26 -2.56 -30.79
N ASP A 5 23.94 -3.53 -30.18
CA ASP A 5 23.39 -4.36 -29.11
C ASP A 5 23.08 -3.55 -27.85
N GLU A 6 23.95 -2.60 -27.48
CA GLU A 6 23.71 -1.69 -26.34
C GLU A 6 22.45 -0.82 -26.57
N VAL A 7 22.28 -0.25 -27.76
CA VAL A 7 21.11 0.57 -28.11
C VAL A 7 19.82 -0.26 -28.13
N VAL A 8 19.86 -1.50 -28.63
CA VAL A 8 18.70 -2.41 -28.67
C VAL A 8 18.33 -2.91 -27.27
N LEU A 9 19.32 -3.29 -26.45
CA LEU A 9 19.11 -3.68 -25.04
C LEU A 9 18.50 -2.52 -24.25
N ASN A 10 18.99 -1.29 -24.45
CA ASN A 10 18.45 -0.09 -23.83
C ASN A 10 17.00 0.20 -24.25
N LYS A 11 16.63 -0.04 -25.52
CA LYS A 11 15.23 0.07 -25.98
C LYS A 11 14.32 -0.94 -25.29
N ARG A 12 14.74 -2.21 -25.19
CA ARG A 12 13.95 -3.27 -24.54
C ARG A 12 13.79 -3.03 -23.05
N ILE A 13 14.84 -2.61 -22.36
CA ILE A 13 14.80 -2.25 -20.94
C ILE A 13 13.86 -1.05 -20.71
N LYS A 14 13.99 0.00 -21.52
CA LYS A 14 13.11 1.18 -21.46
C LYS A 14 11.64 0.81 -21.68
N TYR A 15 11.35 -0.04 -22.67
CA TYR A 15 9.99 -0.52 -22.91
C TYR A 15 9.42 -1.30 -21.71
N ARG A 16 10.20 -2.19 -21.10
CA ARG A 16 9.77 -2.92 -19.89
C ARG A 16 9.52 -1.98 -18.71
N GLN A 17 10.37 -0.97 -18.52
CA GLN A 17 10.18 0.04 -17.48
C GLN A 17 8.89 0.86 -17.72
N GLN A 18 8.59 1.21 -18.97
CA GLN A 18 7.34 1.88 -19.35
C GLN A 18 6.13 1.00 -19.03
N LEU A 19 6.12 -0.27 -19.46
CA LEU A 19 5.05 -1.21 -19.13
C LEU A 19 4.82 -1.36 -17.63
N ILE A 20 5.89 -1.50 -16.84
CA ILE A 20 5.79 -1.59 -15.37
C ILE A 20 5.20 -0.30 -14.80
N THR A 21 5.59 0.86 -15.33
CA THR A 21 5.08 2.16 -14.90
C THR A 21 3.59 2.28 -15.21
N ASP A 22 3.17 1.87 -16.41
CA ASP A 22 1.77 1.92 -16.85
C ASP A 22 0.89 0.96 -16.04
N ILE A 23 1.34 -0.28 -15.83
CA ILE A 23 0.65 -1.25 -14.97
C ILE A 23 0.50 -0.69 -13.55
N ARG A 24 1.58 -0.14 -12.96
CA ARG A 24 1.52 0.46 -11.61
C ARG A 24 0.56 1.64 -11.56
N LYS A 25 0.53 2.48 -12.59
CA LYS A 25 -0.37 3.63 -12.67
C LYS A 25 -1.82 3.19 -12.75
N ARG A 26 -2.13 2.25 -13.64
CA ARG A 26 -3.47 1.69 -13.83
C ARG A 26 -3.95 0.98 -12.58
N PHE A 27 -3.14 0.07 -12.05
CA PHE A 27 -3.44 -0.67 -10.82
C PHE A 27 -3.75 0.27 -9.66
N ARG A 28 -2.90 1.28 -9.40
CA ARG A 28 -3.17 2.25 -8.33
C ARG A 28 -4.49 2.98 -8.54
N SER A 29 -4.76 3.45 -9.76
CA SER A 29 -5.97 4.20 -10.05
C SER A 29 -7.26 3.39 -9.96
N GLU A 30 -7.23 2.12 -10.38
CA GLU A 30 -8.39 1.24 -10.36
C GLU A 30 -8.60 0.68 -8.95
N TYR A 31 -7.54 0.18 -8.32
CA TYR A 31 -7.59 -0.36 -6.96
C TYR A 31 -8.11 0.68 -5.96
N LEU A 32 -7.61 1.92 -6.02
CA LEU A 32 -8.06 2.96 -5.09
C LEU A 32 -9.52 3.35 -5.29
N ARG A 33 -10.02 3.38 -6.53
CA ARG A 33 -11.47 3.57 -6.79
C ARG A 33 -12.30 2.45 -6.19
N LEU A 34 -11.89 1.20 -6.43
CA LEU A 34 -12.56 0.03 -5.87
C LEU A 34 -12.53 0.05 -4.34
N LEU A 35 -11.42 0.46 -3.74
CA LEU A 35 -11.28 0.59 -2.30
C LEU A 35 -12.22 1.67 -1.72
N ILE A 36 -12.32 2.83 -2.37
CA ILE A 36 -13.26 3.90 -1.97
C ILE A 36 -14.70 3.36 -2.04
N GLN A 37 -15.08 2.79 -3.18
CA GLN A 37 -16.42 2.26 -3.40
C GLN A 37 -16.78 1.19 -2.37
N ARG A 38 -15.84 0.27 -2.07
CA ARG A 38 -16.03 -0.75 -1.04
C ARG A 38 -16.19 -0.13 0.34
N ASN A 39 -15.39 0.88 0.68
CA ASN A 39 -15.47 1.57 1.98
C ASN A 39 -16.82 2.29 2.13
N GLU A 40 -17.33 2.89 1.07
CA GLU A 40 -18.66 3.53 1.06
C GLU A 40 -19.78 2.51 1.23
N ASN A 41 -19.70 1.37 0.53
CA ASN A 41 -20.68 0.29 0.65
C ASN A 41 -20.65 -0.39 2.02
N LYS A 42 -19.50 -0.47 2.67
CA LYS A 42 -19.30 -1.14 3.98
C LYS A 42 -19.24 -0.19 5.16
N LYS A 43 -19.63 1.07 4.99
CA LYS A 43 -19.51 2.14 6.01
C LYS A 43 -20.16 1.82 7.36
N GLN A 44 -21.17 0.94 7.38
CA GLN A 44 -21.84 0.52 8.61
C GLN A 44 -21.24 -0.74 9.26
N GLU A 45 -20.43 -1.52 8.54
CA GLU A 45 -20.00 -2.86 9.00
C GLU A 45 -18.57 -2.92 9.53
N ARG A 46 -17.70 -1.95 9.19
CA ARG A 46 -16.29 -1.98 9.60
C ARG A 46 -15.93 -0.82 10.52
N ASP A 47 -15.74 -1.16 11.79
CA ASP A 47 -15.10 -0.27 12.76
C ASP A 47 -13.59 -0.20 12.52
N ILE A 48 -13.08 1.04 12.43
CA ILE A 48 -11.65 1.34 12.35
C ILE A 48 -10.99 1.02 13.69
N LYS A 49 -9.84 0.34 13.66
CA LYS A 49 -9.13 -0.10 14.87
C LYS A 49 -7.85 0.69 15.13
N LEU A 50 -7.43 0.69 16.40
CA LEU A 50 -6.14 1.24 16.80
C LEU A 50 -4.97 0.45 16.18
N GLY A 51 -4.00 1.19 15.64
CA GLY A 51 -2.82 0.64 14.98
C GLY A 51 -3.09 0.08 13.58
N GLU A 52 -4.25 0.36 12.99
CA GLU A 52 -4.57 -0.01 11.62
C GLU A 52 -3.92 0.96 10.63
N VAL A 53 -3.49 0.43 9.47
CA VAL A 53 -2.90 1.22 8.38
C VAL A 53 -4.01 1.65 7.43
N VAL A 54 -4.09 2.94 7.17
CA VAL A 54 -5.19 3.57 6.46
C VAL A 54 -4.69 4.60 5.45
N LEU A 55 -5.44 4.78 4.37
CA LEU A 55 -5.28 5.93 3.48
C LEU A 55 -6.10 7.10 4.00
N ILE A 56 -5.52 8.29 3.87
CA ILE A 56 -6.05 9.54 4.38
C ILE A 56 -6.58 10.37 3.22
N GLY A 57 -7.90 10.40 3.09
CA GLY A 57 -8.60 11.17 2.08
C GLY A 57 -8.41 12.68 2.25
N SER A 58 -8.15 13.37 1.14
CA SER A 58 -8.05 14.82 1.06
C SER A 58 -8.59 15.31 -0.27
N ASP A 59 -9.39 16.37 -0.25
CA ASP A 59 -10.03 16.91 -1.47
C ASP A 59 -9.03 17.65 -2.37
N ASN A 60 -7.96 18.18 -1.76
CA ASN A 60 -6.96 18.98 -2.47
C ASN A 60 -5.98 18.15 -3.30
N VAL A 61 -6.02 16.82 -3.19
CA VAL A 61 -5.09 15.91 -3.88
C VAL A 61 -5.86 14.78 -4.54
N LYS A 62 -5.36 14.30 -5.68
CA LYS A 62 -5.93 13.13 -6.35
C LYS A 62 -5.85 11.92 -5.40
N CYS A 63 -6.80 11.00 -5.54
CA CYS A 63 -6.84 9.80 -4.70
C CYS A 63 -5.54 8.98 -4.72
N ASN A 64 -4.88 8.92 -5.88
CA ASN A 64 -3.58 8.26 -6.03
C ASN A 64 -2.46 8.86 -5.16
N ASP A 65 -2.63 10.11 -4.72
CA ASP A 65 -1.67 10.87 -3.94
C ASP A 65 -2.11 11.04 -2.47
N TRP A 66 -3.15 10.29 -2.06
CA TRP A 66 -3.57 10.27 -0.66
C TRP A 66 -2.47 9.71 0.24
N LEU A 67 -2.33 10.33 1.40
CA LEU A 67 -1.29 9.98 2.34
C LEU A 67 -1.61 8.66 3.05
N LEU A 68 -0.59 7.87 3.32
CA LEU A 68 -0.69 6.74 4.22
C LEU A 68 -0.54 7.20 5.67
N GLY A 69 -1.31 6.59 6.57
CA GLY A 69 -1.18 6.82 8.01
C GLY A 69 -1.52 5.60 8.84
N VAL A 70 -1.20 5.68 10.12
CA VAL A 70 -1.54 4.70 11.14
C VAL A 70 -2.46 5.33 12.15
N VAL A 71 -3.55 4.63 12.49
CA VAL A 71 -4.49 5.06 13.52
C VAL A 71 -3.84 4.99 14.89
N ILE A 72 -3.67 6.13 15.55
CA ILE A 72 -3.07 6.21 16.90
C ILE A 72 -4.10 6.47 17.99
N LYS A 73 -5.23 7.12 17.67
CA LYS A 73 -6.31 7.35 18.62
C LYS A 73 -7.67 7.46 17.93
N LEU A 74 -8.69 6.85 18.51
CA LEU A 74 -10.09 7.03 18.14
C LEU A 74 -10.74 8.00 19.11
N LEU A 75 -11.53 8.94 18.60
CA LEU A 75 -12.17 9.99 19.37
C LEU A 75 -13.70 9.87 19.22
N PRO A 76 -14.38 9.30 20.23
CA PRO A 76 -15.83 9.20 20.24
C PRO A 76 -16.50 10.54 20.52
N GLY A 77 -17.70 10.71 19.98
CA GLY A 77 -18.61 11.79 20.36
C GLY A 77 -19.31 11.53 21.70
N LYS A 78 -20.27 12.41 22.05
CA LYS A 78 -21.08 12.27 23.28
C LYS A 78 -21.93 11.00 23.31
N ASP A 79 -22.27 10.49 22.14
CA ASP A 79 -23.03 9.26 21.86
C ASP A 79 -22.15 8.00 21.78
N GLY A 80 -20.84 8.10 22.06
CA GLY A 80 -19.91 6.97 22.01
C GLY A 80 -19.45 6.57 20.60
N ILE A 81 -20.02 7.18 19.55
CA ILE A 81 -19.65 6.87 18.16
C ILE A 81 -18.35 7.58 17.79
N ASN A 82 -17.38 6.82 17.27
CA ASN A 82 -16.10 7.33 16.77
C ASN A 82 -16.33 8.18 15.52
N ARG A 83 -16.18 9.50 15.63
CA ARG A 83 -16.31 10.43 14.50
C ARG A 83 -14.98 10.95 14.00
N LEU A 84 -14.00 11.07 14.89
CA LEU A 84 -12.70 11.66 14.58
C LEU A 84 -11.58 10.67 14.93
N VAL A 85 -10.54 10.65 14.09
CA VAL A 85 -9.39 9.77 14.23
C VAL A 85 -8.13 10.60 14.23
N ARG A 86 -7.25 10.33 15.18
CA ARG A 86 -5.88 10.85 15.18
C ARG A 86 -4.98 9.84 14.49
N LEU A 87 -4.23 10.34 13.52
CA LEU A 87 -3.40 9.55 12.62
C LEU A 87 -1.96 10.01 12.73
N ARG A 88 -1.03 9.06 12.71
CA ARG A 88 0.40 9.30 12.51
C ARG A 88 0.73 9.05 11.05
N LYS A 89 1.27 10.06 10.38
CA LYS A 89 1.78 10.02 9.00
C LYS A 89 3.29 10.26 9.04
N ALA A 90 3.97 10.16 7.89
CA ALA A 90 5.44 10.29 7.85
C ALA A 90 5.94 11.64 8.43
N LYS A 91 5.22 12.72 8.17
CA LYS A 91 5.51 14.06 8.69
C LYS A 91 4.48 14.48 9.73
N GLY A 92 4.61 13.91 10.93
CA GLY A 92 3.81 14.28 12.09
C GLY A 92 2.42 13.65 12.13
N GLU A 93 1.50 14.33 12.78
CA GLU A 93 0.17 13.81 13.08
C GLU A 93 -0.94 14.65 12.45
N LEU A 94 -2.13 14.08 12.39
CA LEU A 94 -3.29 14.69 11.75
C LEU A 94 -4.58 14.17 12.38
N LEU A 95 -5.56 15.06 12.53
CA LEU A 95 -6.94 14.69 12.82
C LEU A 95 -7.76 14.66 11.54
N ARG A 96 -8.51 13.58 11.35
CA ARG A 96 -9.46 13.46 10.23
C ARG A 96 -10.76 12.77 10.68
N PRO A 97 -11.90 13.16 10.09
CA PRO A 97 -13.15 12.43 10.28
C PRO A 97 -13.04 11.00 9.78
N VAL A 98 -13.70 10.05 10.44
CA VAL A 98 -13.76 8.63 10.04
C VAL A 98 -14.18 8.47 8.56
N GLN A 99 -15.07 9.33 8.07
CA GLN A 99 -15.53 9.33 6.67
C GLN A 99 -14.42 9.58 5.64
N ARG A 100 -13.30 10.17 6.05
CA ARG A 100 -12.14 10.43 5.18
C ARG A 100 -11.02 9.41 5.39
N ILE A 101 -11.30 8.33 6.11
CA ILE A 101 -10.35 7.25 6.37
C ILE A 101 -10.75 6.03 5.55
N PHE A 102 -9.77 5.47 4.84
CA PHE A 102 -9.95 4.30 3.99
C PHE A 102 -9.01 3.21 4.46
N PRO A 103 -9.49 2.23 5.26
CA PRO A 103 -8.67 1.13 5.75
C PRO A 103 -8.12 0.29 4.61
N LEU A 104 -6.84 -0.08 4.69
CA LEU A 104 -6.26 -1.01 3.73
C LEU A 104 -6.64 -2.46 4.07
N GLU A 105 -6.66 -3.31 3.06
CA GLU A 105 -6.98 -4.74 3.20
C GLU A 105 -5.79 -5.54 3.72
N ILE A 106 -5.27 -5.13 4.89
CA ILE A 106 -4.05 -5.71 5.45
C ILE A 106 -4.27 -6.04 6.92
N SER A 107 -4.05 -7.30 7.30
CA SER A 107 -4.14 -7.74 8.69
C SER A 107 -2.76 -7.76 9.35
N LYS A 108 -2.70 -7.57 10.68
CA LYS A 108 -1.45 -7.68 11.45
C LYS A 108 -0.87 -9.10 11.43
N GLU A 109 -1.70 -10.10 11.14
CA GLU A 109 -1.33 -11.52 11.13
C GLU A 109 -0.53 -11.86 9.87
N THR A 110 -0.98 -11.38 8.71
CA THR A 110 -0.33 -11.64 7.41
C THR A 110 1.15 -11.25 7.41
N PHE A 111 1.52 -10.14 8.07
CA PHE A 111 2.91 -9.69 8.11
C PHE A 111 3.85 -10.56 8.97
N ARG A 112 3.34 -11.20 10.03
CA ARG A 112 4.19 -12.05 10.87
C ARG A 112 4.67 -13.26 10.06
N ASP A 113 3.78 -13.86 9.31
CA ASP A 113 4.06 -15.05 8.51
C ASP A 113 5.04 -14.75 7.37
N ASP A 114 4.89 -13.61 6.71
CA ASP A 114 5.80 -13.20 5.62
C ASP A 114 7.21 -12.86 6.14
N VAL A 115 7.32 -12.15 7.28
CA VAL A 115 8.63 -11.85 7.91
C VAL A 115 9.31 -13.12 8.40
N LEU A 116 8.55 -14.07 8.95
CA LEU A 116 9.07 -15.38 9.34
C LEU A 116 9.57 -16.17 8.13
N LYS A 117 8.86 -16.11 6.98
CA LYS A 117 9.27 -16.72 5.70
C LYS A 117 10.56 -16.10 5.13
N ILE A 118 10.71 -14.78 5.23
CA ILE A 118 11.92 -14.07 4.78
C ILE A 118 13.13 -14.44 5.64
N LYS A 119 12.95 -14.63 6.95
CA LYS A 119 14.02 -15.04 7.87
C LYS A 119 14.42 -16.51 7.70
N SER A 120 13.50 -17.39 7.31
CA SER A 120 13.79 -18.83 7.08
C SER A 120 14.30 -19.16 5.68
N GLY A 121 14.31 -18.19 4.74
CA GLY A 121 14.61 -18.41 3.32
C GLY A 121 15.88 -17.73 2.79
N ARG A 122 17.07 -18.11 3.28
CA ARG A 122 18.33 -18.04 2.51
C ARG A 122 19.25 -19.20 2.87
N THR A 123 19.00 -20.37 2.28
CA THR A 123 20.06 -21.38 2.12
C THR A 123 20.53 -21.30 0.67
N VAL A 124 21.69 -20.67 0.45
CA VAL A 124 22.36 -20.68 -0.86
C VAL A 124 22.79 -22.12 -1.12
N LYS A 125 22.12 -22.82 -2.05
CA LYS A 125 22.63 -24.11 -2.54
C LYS A 125 23.93 -23.85 -3.31
N LYS A 126 25.04 -24.45 -2.86
CA LYS A 126 26.31 -24.44 -3.60
C LYS A 126 26.08 -25.06 -5.00
N PRO A 127 26.62 -24.47 -6.08
CA PRO A 127 26.54 -25.08 -7.40
C PRO A 127 27.32 -26.41 -7.39
N GLN A 128 26.66 -27.48 -7.83
CA GLN A 128 27.31 -28.78 -8.05
C GLN A 128 28.25 -28.65 -9.25
N LYS A 129 29.51 -29.04 -9.05
CA LYS A 129 30.52 -29.11 -10.13
C LYS A 129 30.04 -30.13 -11.17
N LEU A 130 30.06 -29.73 -12.44
CA LEU A 130 29.99 -30.65 -13.57
C LEU A 130 31.38 -31.30 -13.67
N ASP A 131 31.48 -32.59 -13.36
CA ASP A 131 32.65 -33.38 -13.72
C ASP A 131 32.53 -33.76 -15.21
N LEU A 132 33.64 -33.64 -15.95
CA LEU A 132 33.76 -33.90 -17.39
C LEU A 132 33.29 -35.31 -17.78
#